data_AF-A0A0K6I067-F1
#
_entry.id   AF-A0A0K6I067-F1
#
_cell.length_a   1.000
_cell.length_b   1.000
_cell.length_c   1.000
_cell.angle_alpha   90.00
_cell.angle_beta   90.00
_cell.angle_gamma   90.00
#
_symmetry.space_group_name_H-M   'P 1'
#
loop_
_entity.id
_entity.type
_entity.pdbx_description
1 polymer ?
#
loop_
_entity_poly.entity_id
_entity_poly.type
_entity_poly.pdbx_seq_one_letter_code
_entity_poly.pdbx_strand_id
1 'polypeptide(L)'
;MVCPNGASIPEQGKWLRTVVTGYFAYHAVPTNAQAVCAYQHHVLSLWRRSLERRSQKAGVTWAKMDRLAAAWLPPPHVLHPWPKDRLAVRTRGRSRMP
;
A
#
# COMPACT_ATOMS: atom_id res chain seq x y z
N MET A 1 11.11 -5.98 0.11
CA MET A 1 10.71 -4.56 0.03
C MET A 1 11.87 -3.71 0.51
N VAL A 2 12.75 -3.27 -0.39
CA VAL A 2 13.91 -2.45 -0.02
C VAL A 2 13.46 -0.99 0.04
N CYS A 3 13.17 -0.49 1.24
CA CYS A 3 13.00 0.95 1.40
C CYS A 3 14.33 1.63 1.04
N PRO A 4 14.34 2.72 0.24
CA PRO A 4 15.57 3.41 -0.08
C PRO A 4 16.17 4.02 1.20
N ASN A 5 17.20 3.36 1.76
CA ASN A 5 17.81 3.70 3.05
C ASN A 5 18.47 5.10 3.06
N GLY A 6 18.69 5.73 1.90
CA GLY A 6 19.22 7.10 1.77
C GLY A 6 18.19 8.20 1.53
N ALA A 7 17.01 7.87 0.99
CA ALA A 7 16.00 8.85 0.59
C ALA A 7 15.37 9.57 1.80
N SER A 8 14.91 10.81 1.64
CA SER A 8 14.21 11.56 2.69
C SER A 8 12.89 10.87 3.10
N ILE A 9 12.38 11.18 4.31
CA ILE A 9 11.09 10.63 4.78
C ILE A 9 9.93 10.89 3.79
N PRO A 10 9.78 12.10 3.21
CA PRO A 10 8.74 12.35 2.20
C PRO A 10 8.88 11.48 0.95
N GLU A 11 10.10 11.26 0.45
CA GLU A 11 10.35 10.40 -0.72
C GLU A 11 10.01 8.93 -0.42
N GLN A 12 10.43 8.44 0.76
CA GLN A 12 10.05 7.11 1.24
C GLN A 12 8.53 6.96 1.34
N GLY A 13 7.85 7.95 1.92
CA GLY A 13 6.39 7.97 2.05
C GLY A 13 5.66 7.93 0.71
N LYS A 14 6.11 8.74 -0.27
CA LYS A 14 5.55 8.73 -1.64
C LYS A 14 5.72 7.38 -2.32
N TRP A 15 6.90 6.77 -2.21
CA TRP A 15 7.14 5.45 -2.79
C TRP A 15 6.28 4.37 -2.12
N LEU A 16 6.19 4.38 -0.78
CA LEU A 16 5.34 3.44 -0.03
C LEU A 16 3.85 3.60 -0.40
N ARG A 17 3.38 4.82 -0.63
CA ARG A 17 2.02 5.08 -1.11
C ARG A 17 1.75 4.32 -2.41
N THR A 18 2.67 4.37 -3.37
CA THR A 18 2.52 3.67 -4.66
C THR A 18 2.43 2.16 -4.46
N VAL A 19 3.30 1.60 -3.62
CA VAL A 19 3.32 0.14 -3.37
C VAL A 19 2.05 -0.33 -2.65
N VAL A 20 1.64 0.37 -1.58
CA VAL A 20 0.44 0.01 -0.81
C VAL A 20 -0.82 0.19 -1.66
N THR A 21 -0.91 1.27 -2.45
CA THR A 21 -2.02 1.48 -3.39
C THR A 21 -2.11 0.34 -4.40
N GLY A 22 -0.98 -0.09 -4.96
CA GLY A 22 -0.93 -1.22 -5.88
C GLY A 22 -1.44 -2.51 -5.25
N TYR A 23 -1.01 -2.83 -4.02
CA TYR A 23 -1.51 -4.01 -3.30
C TYR A 23 -3.02 -3.92 -3.02
N PHE A 24 -3.50 -2.77 -2.55
CA PHE A 24 -4.94 -2.56 -2.27
C PHE A 24 -5.79 -2.67 -3.53
N ALA A 25 -5.32 -2.22 -4.69
CA ALA A 25 -6.07 -2.32 -5.94
C ALA A 25 -6.51 -3.76 -6.24
N TYR A 26 -5.67 -4.75 -5.94
CA TYR A 26 -5.96 -6.17 -6.14
C TYR A 26 -6.61 -6.85 -4.92
N HIS A 27 -6.15 -6.54 -3.71
CA HIS A 27 -6.51 -7.31 -2.51
C HIS A 27 -7.58 -6.65 -1.64
N ALA A 28 -7.94 -5.39 -1.85
CA ALA A 28 -9.01 -4.72 -1.11
C ALA A 28 -10.41 -5.09 -1.65
N VAL A 29 -10.64 -6.40 -1.79
CA VAL A 29 -11.92 -7.02 -2.16
C VAL A 29 -12.76 -7.29 -0.91
N PRO A 30 -14.09 -7.44 -1.05
CA PRO A 30 -14.95 -7.78 0.08
C PRO A 30 -14.43 -9.01 0.83
N THR A 31 -14.67 -9.05 2.15
CA THR A 31 -14.19 -10.07 3.10
C THR A 31 -12.67 -10.14 3.34
N ASN A 32 -11.84 -9.31 2.70
CA ASN A 32 -10.38 -9.35 2.87
C ASN A 32 -9.80 -8.23 3.75
N ALA A 33 -10.63 -7.57 4.57
CA ALA A 33 -10.22 -6.42 5.38
C ALA A 33 -9.05 -6.74 6.34
N GLN A 34 -9.06 -7.92 6.94
CA GLN A 34 -8.00 -8.35 7.87
C GLN A 34 -6.63 -8.41 7.19
N ALA A 35 -6.55 -8.98 5.97
CA ALA A 35 -5.28 -9.06 5.25
C ALA A 35 -4.79 -7.69 4.80
N VAL A 36 -5.70 -6.81 4.36
CA VAL A 36 -5.41 -5.42 3.98
C VAL A 36 -4.81 -4.65 5.17
N CYS A 37 -5.44 -4.75 6.35
CA CYS A 37 -4.93 -4.13 7.58
C CYS A 37 -3.59 -4.72 8.01
N ALA A 38 -3.45 -6.05 8.01
CA ALA A 38 -2.21 -6.72 8.38
C ALA A 38 -1.05 -6.34 7.46
N TYR A 39 -1.30 -6.26 6.14
CA TYR A 39 -0.31 -5.82 5.18
C TYR A 39 0.19 -4.40 5.48
N GLN A 40 -0.73 -3.45 5.68
CA GLN A 40 -0.36 -2.08 6.01
C GLN A 40 0.45 -2.00 7.32
N HIS A 41 0.05 -2.76 8.34
CA HIS A 41 0.78 -2.84 9.60
C HIS A 41 2.21 -3.37 9.42
N HIS A 42 2.39 -4.44 8.62
CA HIS A 42 3.72 -4.98 8.33
C HIS A 42 4.60 -4.00 7.55
N VAL A 43 4.03 -3.28 6.58
CA VAL A 43 4.75 -2.22 5.85
C VAL A 43 5.22 -1.12 6.81
N LEU A 44 4.36 -0.67 7.73
CA LEU A 44 4.71 0.33 8.73
C LEU A 44 5.79 -0.17 9.70
N SER A 45 5.72 -1.42 10.15
CA SER A 45 6.72 -2.03 11.03
C SER A 45 8.11 -2.09 10.36
N LEU A 46 8.16 -2.48 9.08
CA LEU A 46 9.40 -2.50 8.30
C LEU A 46 9.97 -1.08 8.08
N TRP A 47 9.10 -0.11 7.79
CA TRP A 47 9.51 1.28 7.63
C TRP A 47 10.07 1.86 8.93
N ARG A 48 9.39 1.62 10.06
CA ARG A 48 9.85 1.98 11.40
C ARG A 48 11.25 1.42 11.69
N ARG A 49 11.46 0.12 11.45
CA ARG A 49 12.76 -0.53 11.65
C ARG A 49 13.86 0.04 10.75
N SER A 50 13.53 0.42 9.51
CA SER A 50 14.48 1.10 8.61
C SER A 50 14.85 2.50 9.13
N LEU A 51 13.88 3.27 9.59
CA LEU A 51 14.11 4.61 10.17
C LEU A 51 14.93 4.53 11.47
N GLU A 52 14.65 3.54 12.33
CA GLU A 52 15.44 3.30 13.55
C GLU A 52 16.89 2.96 13.22
N ARG A 53 17.13 2.10 12.22
CA ARG A 53 18.50 1.77 11.81
C ARG A 53 19.28 2.99 11.28
N ARG A 54 18.58 3.94 10.65
CA ARG A 54 19.20 5.16 10.10
C ARG A 54 19.43 6.23 11.16
N SER A 55 18.57 6.30 12.18
CA SER A 55 18.68 7.33 13.20
C SER A 55 19.71 6.93 14.26
N GLN A 56 20.74 7.75 14.47
CA GLN A 56 21.59 7.63 15.66
C GLN A 56 20.87 8.05 16.97
N LYS A 57 19.66 8.62 16.88
CA LYS A 57 18.85 9.01 18.05
C LYS A 57 17.88 7.91 18.44
N ALA A 58 17.52 7.90 19.73
CA ALA A 58 16.60 6.95 20.34
C ALA A 58 15.31 6.75 19.53
N GLY A 59 14.82 5.50 19.57
CA GLY A 59 13.88 4.86 18.64
C GLY A 59 12.68 5.65 18.16
N VAL A 60 12.18 5.25 16.98
CA VAL A 60 10.99 5.85 16.37
C VAL A 60 9.74 5.35 17.08
N THR A 61 9.00 6.26 17.72
CA THR A 61 7.77 5.91 18.43
C THR A 61 6.66 5.51 17.46
N TRP A 62 5.76 4.64 17.91
CA TRP A 62 4.56 4.28 17.14
C TRP A 62 3.68 5.49 16.82
N ALA A 63 3.52 6.43 17.76
CA ALA A 63 2.79 7.67 17.53
C ALA A 63 3.36 8.50 16.34
N LYS A 64 4.68 8.48 16.12
CA LYS A 64 5.29 9.11 14.95
C LYS A 64 4.99 8.32 13.67
N MET A 65 5.02 6.99 13.74
CA MET A 65 4.65 6.14 12.62
C MET A 65 3.18 6.30 12.23
N ASP A 66 2.27 6.47 13.17
CA ASP A 66 0.84 6.67 12.90
C ASP A 66 0.61 7.99 12.16
N ARG A 67 1.32 9.06 12.54
CA ARG A 67 1.30 10.34 11.80
C ARG A 67 1.84 10.19 10.38
N LEU A 68 2.91 9.41 10.20
CA LEU A 68 3.46 9.13 8.87
C LEU A 68 2.51 8.26 8.04
N ALA A 69 1.85 7.28 8.66
CA ALA A 69 0.84 6.45 8.01
C ALA A 69 -0.32 7.31 7.51
N ALA A 70 -0.86 8.17 8.36
CA ALA A 70 -1.94 9.08 8.01
C ALA A 70 -1.55 10.08 6.90
N ALA A 71 -0.31 10.57 6.92
CA ALA A 71 0.18 11.50 5.90
C ALA A 71 0.42 10.84 4.54
N TRP A 72 0.92 9.61 4.51
CA TRP A 72 1.48 9.01 3.29
C TRP A 72 0.74 7.78 2.78
N LEU A 73 0.13 6.96 3.62
CA LEU A 73 -0.50 5.71 3.19
C LEU A 73 -1.99 5.89 2.96
N PRO A 74 -2.57 5.17 1.98
CA PRO A 74 -4.03 5.13 1.85
C PRO A 74 -4.65 4.45 3.07
N PRO A 75 -5.84 4.87 3.51
CA PRO A 75 -6.54 4.17 4.57
C PRO A 75 -6.94 2.76 4.09
N PRO A 76 -6.93 1.74 4.97
CA PRO A 76 -7.25 0.37 4.61
C PRO A 76 -8.77 0.21 4.45
N HIS A 77 -9.31 0.74 3.36
CA HIS A 77 -10.73 0.65 3.05
C HIS A 77 -10.96 -0.44 2.00
N VAL A 78 -11.79 -1.41 2.35
CA VAL A 78 -12.28 -2.44 1.42
C VAL A 78 -13.50 -1.87 0.71
N LEU A 79 -13.34 -1.44 -0.54
CA LEU A 79 -14.46 -0.85 -1.27
C LEU A 79 -14.30 -0.98 -2.77
N HIS A 80 -14.11 -2.21 -3.19
CA HIS A 80 -14.04 -2.54 -4.59
C HIS A 80 -15.00 -3.68 -4.96
N PRO A 81 -15.71 -3.58 -6.10
CA PRO A 81 -16.36 -4.74 -6.70
C PRO A 81 -15.34 -5.86 -6.95
N TRP A 82 -15.80 -7.11 -6.93
CA TRP A 82 -14.95 -8.27 -7.12
C TRP A 82 -14.12 -8.14 -8.42
N PRO A 83 -12.90 -8.70 -8.49
CA PRO A 83 -12.04 -8.58 -9.67
C PRO A 83 -12.73 -9.04 -10.96
N LYS A 84 -13.59 -10.06 -10.87
CA LYS A 84 -14.45 -10.55 -11.97
C LYS A 84 -15.35 -9.47 -12.56
N ASP A 85 -15.82 -8.51 -11.75
CA ASP A 85 -16.70 -7.42 -12.18
C ASP A 85 -15.88 -6.25 -12.73
N ARG A 86 -14.68 -6.00 -12.18
CA ARG A 86 -13.78 -4.91 -12.61
C ARG A 86 -12.97 -5.24 -13.86
N LEU A 87 -12.61 -6.50 -14.06
CA LEU A 87 -11.81 -6.99 -15.19
C LEU A 87 -12.67 -7.73 -16.23
N ALA A 88 -14.00 -7.59 -16.16
CA ALA A 88 -14.90 -8.15 -17.16
C ALA A 88 -14.59 -7.54 -18.53
N VAL A 89 -13.95 -8.33 -19.41
CA VAL A 89 -13.68 -7.92 -20.79
C VAL A 89 -15.02 -7.86 -21.53
N ARG A 90 -15.48 -6.65 -21.86
CA ARG A 90 -16.57 -6.45 -22.81
C ARG A 90 -16.03 -6.66 -24.23
N THR A 91 -15.91 -7.91 -24.67
CA THR A 91 -15.69 -8.19 -26.08
C THR A 91 -16.93 -7.73 -26.86
N ARG A 92 -16.82 -6.67 -27.66
CA ARG A 92 -17.84 -6.37 -28.66
C ARG A 92 -17.74 -7.45 -29.72
N GLY A 93 -18.61 -8.45 -29.62
CA GLY A 93 -18.72 -9.50 -30.62
C GLY A 93 -18.97 -8.90 -32.00
N ARG A 94 -18.25 -9.44 -32.98
CA ARG A 94 -18.43 -9.32 -34.43
C ARG A 94 -17.78 -8.11 -35.11
N SER A 95 -16.50 -8.28 -35.44
CA SER A 95 -16.03 -7.93 -36.78
C SER A 95 -15.76 -9.25 -37.51
N ARG A 96 -16.54 -9.55 -38.56
CA ARG A 96 -16.16 -10.57 -39.55
C ARG A 96 -15.10 -9.91 -40.43
N MET A 97 -13.86 -10.38 -40.37
CA MET A 97 -12.84 -9.98 -41.33
C MET A 97 -13.22 -10.52 -42.73
N PRO A 98 -13.07 -9.73 -43.81
CA PRO A 98 -13.28 -10.17 -45.18
C PRO A 98 -12.20 -11.17 -45.65
#